data_AF-A0A101Y4P9-F1
#
_entry.id   AF-A0A101Y4P9-F1
#
_cell.length_a   1.000
_cell.length_b   1.000
_cell.length_c   1.000
_cell.angle_alpha   90.00
_cell.angle_beta   90.00
_cell.angle_gamma   90.00
#
_symmetry.space_group_name_H-M   'P 1'
#
loop_
_entity.id
_entity.type
_entity.pdbx_description
1 polymer ?
#
loop_
_entity_poly.entity_id
_entity_poly.type
_entity_poly.pdbx_seq_one_letter_code
_entity_poly.pdbx_strand_id
1 'polypeptide(L)'
;MNYEEVYKLHLQLLSVYEKNARYSGESQQQLNYYKNQLFMFAEDNVQRIFVLNQLLKIHEKTRGILVSNCADRYFLRDAPADTESKM
;
A
#
# COMPACT_ATOMS: atom_id res chain seq x y z
N MET A 1 16.10 -10.80 -15.73
CA MET A 1 16.22 -9.94 -14.54
C MET A 1 16.74 -10.80 -13.41
N ASN A 2 17.91 -10.50 -12.85
CA ASN A 2 18.47 -11.29 -11.74
C ASN A 2 17.84 -10.87 -10.41
N TYR A 3 18.03 -11.66 -9.34
CA TYR A 3 17.45 -11.36 -8.03
C TYR A 3 17.91 -10.00 -7.45
N GLU A 4 19.11 -9.56 -7.79
CA GLU A 4 19.63 -8.25 -7.35
C GLU A 4 18.87 -7.08 -8.00
N GLU A 5 18.55 -7.18 -9.29
CA GLU A 5 17.74 -6.19 -10.01
C GLU A 5 16.31 -6.15 -9.47
N VAL A 6 15.71 -7.32 -9.22
CA VAL A 6 14.37 -7.42 -8.62
C VAL A 6 14.33 -6.78 -7.24
N TYR A 7 15.34 -7.08 -6.40
CA TYR A 7 15.48 -6.51 -5.07
C TYR A 7 15.58 -4.98 -5.10
N LYS A 8 16.45 -4.42 -5.97
CA LYS A 8 16.59 -2.97 -6.13
C LYS A 8 15.29 -2.30 -6.58
N LEU A 9 14.58 -2.92 -7.52
CA LEU A 9 13.29 -2.40 -7.99
C LEU A 9 12.26 -2.37 -6.86
N HIS A 10 12.17 -3.43 -6.05
CA HIS A 10 11.24 -3.50 -4.92
C HIS A 10 11.58 -2.46 -3.84
N LEU A 11 12.86 -2.22 -3.56
CA LEU A 11 13.29 -1.15 -2.65
C LEU A 11 12.90 0.24 -3.17
N GLN A 12 13.12 0.51 -4.47
CA GLN A 12 12.73 1.78 -5.08
C GLN A 12 11.22 2.00 -4.94
N LEU A 13 10.42 0.98 -5.24
CA LEU A 13 8.96 1.03 -5.12
C LEU A 13 8.52 1.26 -3.67
N LEU A 14 9.13 0.56 -2.71
CA LEU A 14 8.86 0.79 -1.28
C LEU A 14 9.15 2.23 -0.88
N SER A 15 10.26 2.81 -1.35
CA SER A 15 10.61 4.22 -1.05
C SER A 15 9.55 5.20 -1.56
N VAL A 16 8.94 4.91 -2.73
CA VAL A 16 7.87 5.73 -3.29
C VAL A 16 6.62 5.63 -2.41
N TYR A 17 6.25 4.43 -1.97
CA TYR A 17 5.12 4.27 -1.06
C TYR A 17 5.31 5.00 0.26
N GLU A 18 6.48 4.87 0.87
CA GLU A 18 6.77 5.47 2.17
C GLU A 18 6.87 7.00 2.12
N LYS A 19 7.32 7.58 1.00
CA LYS A 19 7.31 9.05 0.83
C LYS A 19 5.91 9.64 0.71
N ASN A 20 4.98 8.87 0.14
CA ASN A 20 3.59 9.31 -0.09
C ASN A 20 2.65 8.84 1.03
N ALA A 21 3.16 8.03 1.95
CA ALA A 21 2.44 7.55 3.09
C ALA A 21 2.11 8.66 4.08
N ARG A 22 0.83 8.82 4.38
CA ARG A 22 0.36 9.50 5.60
C ARG A 22 -0.06 8.42 6.61
N TYR A 23 0.87 7.58 7.07
CA TYR A 23 0.50 6.48 7.99
C TYR A 23 0.46 6.95 9.45
N SER A 24 -0.75 6.92 10.00
CA SER A 24 -1.03 6.63 11.41
C SER A 24 -2.27 5.72 11.42
N GLY A 25 -2.11 4.41 11.63
CA GLY A 25 -3.24 3.48 11.58
C GLY A 25 -2.87 2.01 11.85
N GLU A 26 -3.88 1.13 11.80
CA GLU A 26 -3.83 -0.31 12.17
C GLU A 26 -2.69 -1.11 11.51
N SER A 27 -2.27 -0.76 10.30
CA SER A 27 -1.21 -1.49 9.58
C SER A 27 0.21 -1.16 10.06
N GLN A 28 0.39 -0.18 10.95
CA GLN A 28 1.71 0.27 11.39
C GLN A 28 2.52 -0.84 12.07
N GLN A 29 1.86 -1.67 12.89
CA GLN A 29 2.53 -2.77 13.58
C GLN A 29 3.06 -3.82 12.60
N GLN A 30 2.29 -4.14 11.55
CA GLN A 30 2.70 -5.06 10.50
C GLN A 30 3.83 -4.48 9.65
N LEU A 31 3.77 -3.19 9.31
CA LEU A 31 4.86 -2.49 8.61
C LEU A 31 6.15 -2.54 9.44
N ASN A 32 6.08 -2.23 10.73
CA ASN A 32 7.25 -2.28 11.61
C ASN A 32 7.81 -3.71 11.72
N TYR A 33 6.95 -4.72 11.84
CA TYR A 33 7.35 -6.12 11.86
C TYR A 33 8.15 -6.51 10.61
N TYR A 34 7.61 -6.24 9.42
CA TYR A 34 8.29 -6.60 8.17
C TYR A 34 9.52 -5.73 7.89
N LYS A 35 9.55 -4.47 8.32
CA LYS A 35 10.77 -3.64 8.26
C LYS A 35 11.88 -4.25 9.11
N ASN A 36 11.57 -4.66 10.34
CA ASN A 36 12.55 -5.34 11.19
C ASN A 36 13.04 -6.63 10.54
N GLN A 37 12.14 -7.44 9.96
CA GLN A 37 12.52 -8.62 9.18
C GLN A 37 13.47 -8.27 8.01
N LEU A 38 13.18 -7.22 7.26
CA LEU A 38 13.98 -6.82 6.10
C LEU A 38 15.39 -6.37 6.48
N PHE A 39 15.54 -5.58 7.55
CA PHE A 39 16.81 -4.96 7.91
C PHE A 39 17.65 -5.76 8.91
N MET A 40 17.03 -6.62 9.73
CA MET A 40 17.74 -7.33 10.80
C MET A 40 17.81 -8.85 10.60
N PHE A 41 16.87 -9.45 9.87
CA PHE A 41 16.71 -10.92 9.85
C PHE A 41 16.83 -11.55 8.47
N ALA A 42 16.68 -10.79 7.38
CA ALA A 42 16.78 -11.32 6.02
C ALA A 42 18.26 -11.41 5.55
N GLU A 43 18.73 -12.64 5.38
CA GLU A 43 20.14 -12.94 5.11
C GLU A 43 20.46 -12.92 3.61
N ASP A 44 19.58 -13.50 2.79
CA ASP A 44 19.74 -13.61 1.34
C ASP A 44 18.71 -12.78 0.54
N ASN A 45 18.97 -12.63 -0.77
CA ASN A 45 18.12 -11.81 -1.64
C ASN A 45 16.72 -12.40 -1.85
N VAL A 46 16.53 -13.72 -1.79
CA VAL A 46 15.20 -14.35 -1.91
C VAL A 46 14.36 -14.00 -0.69
N GLN A 47 14.93 -14.11 0.51
CA GLN A 47 14.27 -13.69 1.76
C GLN A 47 13.94 -12.19 1.74
N ARG A 48 14.88 -11.34 1.34
CA ARG A 48 14.66 -9.89 1.24
C ARG A 48 13.54 -9.54 0.26
N ILE A 49 13.50 -10.19 -0.90
CA ILE A 49 12.43 -10.02 -1.88
C ILE A 49 11.08 -10.48 -1.31
N PHE A 50 11.05 -11.60 -0.58
CA PHE A 50 9.84 -12.07 0.08
C PHE A 50 9.31 -11.04 1.08
N VAL A 51 10.16 -10.51 1.96
CA VAL A 51 9.78 -9.51 2.96
C VAL A 51 9.34 -8.20 2.30
N LEU A 52 10.07 -7.75 1.27
CA LEU A 52 9.68 -6.58 0.48
C LEU A 52 8.30 -6.75 -0.15
N ASN A 53 7.98 -7.93 -0.68
CA ASN A 53 6.67 -8.20 -1.23
C ASN A 53 5.56 -8.10 -0.17
N GLN A 54 5.81 -8.49 1.07
CA GLN A 54 4.82 -8.29 2.14
C GLN A 54 4.61 -6.81 2.47
N LEU A 55 5.70 -6.01 2.54
CA LEU A 55 5.61 -4.57 2.73
C LEU A 55 4.82 -3.88 1.62
N LEU A 56 5.12 -4.21 0.36
CA LEU A 56 4.43 -3.68 -0.80
C LEU A 56 2.95 -4.04 -0.79
N LYS A 57 2.57 -5.28 -0.47
CA LYS A 57 1.16 -5.70 -0.36
C LYS A 57 0.36 -4.86 0.63
N ILE A 58 0.96 -4.50 1.77
CA ILE A 58 0.29 -3.65 2.77
C ILE A 58 0.02 -2.26 2.16
N HIS A 59 1.02 -1.67 1.51
CA HIS A 59 0.88 -0.37 0.85
C HIS A 59 -0.14 -0.39 -0.29
N GLU A 60 -0.11 -1.42 -1.14
CA GLU A 60 -1.07 -1.66 -2.21
C GLU A 60 -2.51 -1.76 -1.69
N LYS A 61 -2.72 -2.47 -0.57
CA LYS A 61 -4.03 -2.56 0.08
C LYS A 61 -4.52 -1.19 0.55
N THR A 62 -3.66 -0.40 1.19
CA THR A 62 -4.03 0.97 1.58
C THR A 62 -4.36 1.83 0.36
N ARG A 63 -3.55 1.75 -0.70
CA ARG A 63 -3.79 2.49 -1.95
C ARG A 63 -5.13 2.10 -2.56
N GLY A 64 -5.47 0.82 -2.59
CA GLY A 64 -6.74 0.30 -3.09
C GLY A 64 -7.94 0.90 -2.35
N ILE A 65 -7.88 0.96 -1.01
CA ILE A 65 -8.93 1.60 -0.19
C ILE A 65 -9.05 3.09 -0.52
N LEU A 66 -7.94 3.82 -0.64
CA LEU A 66 -7.95 5.24 -0.99
C LEU A 66 -8.57 5.48 -2.38
N VAL A 67 -8.18 4.67 -3.37
CA VAL A 67 -8.74 4.74 -4.72
C VAL A 67 -10.23 4.45 -4.72
N SER A 68 -10.67 3.40 -4.00
CA SER A 68 -12.10 3.07 -3.85
C SER A 68 -12.86 4.24 -3.23
N ASN A 69 -12.39 4.77 -2.11
CA ASN A 69 -13.03 5.91 -1.44
C ASN A 69 -13.12 7.15 -2.33
N CYS A 70 -12.09 7.40 -3.15
CA CYS A 70 -12.10 8.51 -4.12
C CYS A 70 -13.10 8.26 -5.24
N ALA A 71 -13.15 7.04 -5.78
CA ALA A 71 -14.12 6.65 -6.80
C ALA A 71 -15.55 6.76 -6.27
N ASP A 72 -15.83 6.21 -5.09
CA ASP A 72 -17.14 6.27 -4.45
C ASP A 72 -17.60 7.72 -4.30
N ARG A 73 -16.73 8.60 -3.79
CA ARG A 73 -17.05 10.04 -3.66
C ARG A 73 -17.28 10.72 -5.00
N TYR A 74 -16.52 10.36 -6.02
CA TYR A 74 -16.66 10.95 -7.35
C TYR A 74 -18.01 10.55 -7.97
N PHE A 75 -18.33 9.26 -7.99
CA PHE A 75 -19.57 8.75 -8.57
C PHE A 75 -20.82 9.03 -7.73
N LEU A 76 -20.70 9.17 -6.40
CA LEU A 76 -21.80 9.62 -5.53
C LEU A 76 -22.15 11.10 -5.76
N ARG A 77 -21.19 11.92 -6.23
CA ARG A 77 -21.40 13.36 -6.45
C ARG A 77 -22.27 13.64 -7.68
N ASP A 78 -22.35 12.70 -8.61
CA ASP A 78 -23.15 12.78 -9.83
C ASP A 78 -24.50 12.05 -9.70
N ALA A 79 -24.87 11.54 -8.52
CA ALA A 79 -26.23 11.09 -8.26
C ALA A 79 -27.13 12.34 -8.17
N PRO A 80 -28.06 12.57 -9.13
CA PRO A 80 -28.99 13.68 -9.00
C PRO A 80 -29.79 13.47 -7.72
N ALA A 81 -29.81 14.50 -6.88
CA ALA A 81 -30.66 14.57 -5.70
C ALA A 81 -32.12 14.78 -6.12
N ASP A 82 -32.68 13.85 -6.89
CA ASP A 82 -34.07 13.89 -7.34
C ASP A 82 -34.67 12.49 -7.29
N THR A 83 -35.14 12.12 -6.10
CA THR A 83 -36.39 11.37 -5.96
C THR A 83 -37.12 11.90 -4.73
N GLU A 84 -37.95 12.91 -5.00
CA GLU A 84 -39.31 13.05 -4.49
C GLU A 84 -39.58 12.82 -2.99
N SER A 85 -39.84 13.93 -2.29
CA SER A 85 -40.93 13.97 -1.31
C SER A 85 -41.56 15.37 -1.31
N LYS A 86 -42.20 15.72 -2.43
CA LYS A 86 -43.35 16.61 -2.43
C LYS A 86 -44.59 15.74 -2.47
N MET A 87 -45.13 15.43 -1.30
CA MET A 87 -46.56 15.20 -1.07
C MET A 87 -46.85 15.44 0.40
#